data_AF-A0A434LPC1-F1
#
_entry.id   AF-A0A434LPC1-F1
#
_cell.length_a   1.000
_cell.length_b   1.000
_cell.length_c   1.000
_cell.angle_alpha   90.00
_cell.angle_beta   90.00
_cell.angle_gamma   90.00
#
_symmetry.space_group_name_H-M   'P 1'
#
loop_
_entity.id
_entity.type
_entity.pdbx_description
1 polymer ?
#
loop_
_entity_poly.entity_id
_entity_poly.type
_entity_poly.pdbx_seq_one_letter_code
_entity_poly.pdbx_strand_id
1 'polypeptide(L)'
;VDPAGIMQAKSLADQRRFFDEELAPVFEKPLLKWATSRKASLFGLGIPPAQYDSLITSGDGTMASVLKARLEKLACDFPLQNNYFAWQAFARRYPNPGEAALPAYLEKRNYKTIRNNVDRVAIRHANLIEFLAGKDAGSVDRFVLLDAQDWMTDDQLNALWAEITRTASTDARVIFRTAAEPSLLPGRVSNSLLDQWNYADAASREFSARDRSAIYGGFHLYVKQAA
;
A
#
# COMPACT_ATOMS: atom_id res chain seq x y z
N VAL A 1 -8.43 -25.60 -3.33
CA VAL A 1 -8.12 -25.05 -2.00
C VAL A 1 -9.13 -23.98 -1.73
N ASP A 2 -9.86 -24.07 -0.63
CA ASP A 2 -10.76 -23.01 -0.17
C ASP A 2 -10.01 -22.12 0.81
N PRO A 3 -9.64 -20.88 0.43
CA PRO A 3 -8.91 -19.98 1.31
C PRO A 3 -9.67 -19.61 2.59
N ALA A 4 -11.00 -19.75 2.61
CA ALA A 4 -11.81 -19.45 3.78
C ALA A 4 -11.51 -20.39 4.96
N GLY A 5 -10.90 -21.56 4.71
CA GLY A 5 -10.50 -22.51 5.76
C GLY A 5 -9.57 -21.90 6.82
N ILE A 6 -8.73 -20.91 6.44
CA ILE A 6 -7.82 -20.23 7.37
C ILE A 6 -8.57 -19.52 8.51
N MET A 7 -9.85 -19.17 8.31
CA MET A 7 -10.66 -18.48 9.31
C MET A 7 -10.95 -19.34 10.54
N GLN A 8 -10.67 -20.64 10.49
CA GLN A 8 -10.77 -21.55 11.64
C GLN A 8 -9.52 -21.52 12.55
N ALA A 9 -8.43 -20.88 12.09
CA ALA A 9 -7.20 -20.76 12.85
C ALA A 9 -7.41 -19.95 14.14
N LYS A 10 -6.89 -20.47 15.26
CA LYS A 10 -7.01 -19.84 16.59
C LYS A 10 -5.73 -19.15 17.03
N SER A 11 -4.64 -19.35 16.29
CA SER A 11 -3.32 -18.82 16.59
C SER A 11 -2.54 -18.54 15.30
N LEU A 12 -1.45 -17.76 15.41
CA LEU A 12 -0.51 -17.56 14.31
C LEU A 12 0.13 -18.88 13.85
N ALA A 13 0.32 -19.84 14.76
CA ALA A 13 0.84 -21.16 14.41
C ALA A 13 -0.16 -21.95 13.56
N ASP A 14 -1.46 -21.88 13.87
CA ASP A 14 -2.50 -22.50 13.04
C ASP A 14 -2.60 -21.82 11.67
N GLN A 15 -2.51 -20.48 11.63
CA GLN A 15 -2.48 -19.70 10.38
C GLN A 15 -1.29 -20.14 9.51
N ARG A 16 -0.09 -20.25 10.11
CA ARG A 16 1.14 -20.72 9.46
C ARG A 16 0.98 -22.13 8.89
N ARG A 17 0.49 -23.06 9.72
CA ARG A 17 0.24 -24.46 9.28
C ARG A 17 -0.72 -24.51 8.09
N PHE A 18 -1.85 -23.80 8.17
CA PHE A 18 -2.79 -23.74 7.05
C PHE A 18 -2.17 -23.12 5.80
N PHE A 19 -1.38 -22.06 5.95
CA PHE A 19 -0.67 -21.47 4.81
C PHE A 19 0.27 -22.48 4.16
N ASP A 20 1.13 -23.14 4.93
CA ASP A 20 2.15 -24.06 4.40
C ASP A 20 1.54 -25.32 3.77
N GLU A 21 0.47 -25.86 4.37
CA GLU A 21 -0.18 -27.10 3.92
C GLU A 21 -1.19 -26.88 2.78
N GLU A 22 -1.94 -25.77 2.78
CA GLU A 22 -3.06 -25.57 1.86
C GLU A 22 -2.80 -24.47 0.82
N LEU A 23 -2.24 -23.32 1.22
CA LEU A 23 -2.11 -22.15 0.34
C LEU A 23 -0.80 -22.13 -0.45
N ALA A 24 0.33 -22.30 0.23
CA ALA A 24 1.67 -22.26 -0.35
C ALA A 24 1.85 -23.26 -1.52
N PRO A 25 1.35 -24.51 -1.47
CA PRO A 25 1.52 -25.46 -2.57
C PRO A 25 0.83 -25.05 -3.87
N VAL A 26 -0.17 -24.15 -3.82
CA VAL A 26 -0.82 -23.62 -5.02
C VAL A 26 0.18 -22.85 -5.89
N PHE A 27 1.16 -22.16 -5.26
CA PHE A 27 2.18 -21.40 -5.96
C PHE A 27 3.23 -22.26 -6.67
N GLU A 28 3.32 -23.54 -6.34
CA GLU A 28 4.21 -24.47 -7.03
C GLU A 28 3.59 -25.05 -8.31
N LYS A 29 2.29 -24.87 -8.53
CA LYS A 29 1.59 -25.43 -9.69
C LYS A 29 2.05 -24.76 -11.00
N PRO A 30 2.45 -25.52 -12.03
CA PRO A 30 2.93 -24.96 -13.30
C PRO A 30 1.94 -24.00 -13.96
N LEU A 31 0.64 -24.28 -13.88
CA LEU A 31 -0.40 -23.42 -14.44
C LEU A 31 -0.45 -22.05 -13.76
N LEU A 32 -0.27 -21.98 -12.43
CA LEU A 32 -0.25 -20.70 -11.72
C LEU A 32 1.01 -19.93 -12.08
N LYS A 33 2.18 -20.57 -12.02
CA LYS A 33 3.46 -19.95 -12.41
C LYS A 33 3.39 -19.37 -13.83
N TRP A 34 2.80 -20.12 -14.76
CA TRP A 34 2.56 -19.69 -16.14
C TRP A 34 1.55 -18.54 -16.25
N ALA A 35 0.48 -18.55 -15.47
CA ALA A 35 -0.49 -17.47 -15.48
C ALA A 35 0.13 -16.18 -14.94
N THR A 36 0.85 -16.24 -13.82
CA THR A 36 1.47 -15.08 -13.16
C THR A 36 2.69 -14.53 -13.90
N SER A 37 3.33 -15.31 -14.78
CA SER A 37 4.44 -14.83 -15.61
C SER A 37 3.98 -13.97 -16.80
N ARG A 38 2.66 -13.92 -17.08
CA ARG A 38 2.10 -13.07 -18.13
C ARG A 38 1.75 -11.69 -17.57
N LYS A 39 2.46 -10.64 -18.02
CA LYS A 39 2.21 -9.24 -17.60
C LYS A 39 0.73 -8.80 -17.70
N ALA A 40 -0.03 -9.34 -18.66
CA ALA A 40 -1.46 -9.03 -18.85
C ALA A 40 -2.41 -9.62 -17.79
N SER A 41 -2.08 -10.77 -17.17
CA SER A 41 -2.94 -11.39 -16.14
C SER A 41 -2.91 -10.60 -14.83
N LEU A 42 -1.83 -9.86 -14.60
CA LEU A 42 -1.57 -9.05 -13.41
C LEU A 42 -2.33 -7.73 -13.41
N PHE A 43 -2.75 -7.24 -14.59
CA PHE A 43 -3.61 -6.07 -14.72
C PHE A 43 -4.95 -6.27 -14.00
N GLY A 44 -5.52 -7.48 -14.08
CA GLY A 44 -6.74 -7.85 -13.35
C GLY A 44 -6.57 -7.93 -11.83
N LEU A 45 -5.33 -7.90 -11.34
CA LEU A 45 -4.97 -7.82 -9.93
C LEU A 45 -4.51 -6.41 -9.51
N GLY A 46 -4.65 -5.42 -10.40
CA GLY A 46 -4.22 -4.04 -10.16
C GLY A 46 -2.71 -3.81 -10.31
N ILE A 47 -1.96 -4.76 -10.88
CA ILE A 47 -0.51 -4.69 -11.05
C ILE A 47 -0.19 -4.43 -12.55
N PRO A 48 0.25 -3.23 -12.92
CA PRO A 48 0.60 -2.90 -14.29
C PRO A 48 1.90 -3.55 -14.78
N PRO A 49 2.07 -3.68 -16.11
CA PRO A 49 3.29 -4.16 -16.73
C PRO A 49 4.57 -3.39 -16.33
N ALA A 50 4.45 -2.08 -16.06
CA ALA A 50 5.57 -1.24 -15.64
C ALA A 50 6.07 -1.58 -14.22
N GLN A 51 5.19 -2.06 -13.33
CA GLN A 51 5.57 -2.54 -12.00
C GLN A 51 6.19 -3.95 -12.04
N TYR A 52 5.96 -4.73 -13.10
CA TYR A 52 6.43 -6.11 -13.19
C TYR A 52 7.94 -6.23 -12.97
N ASP A 53 8.71 -5.43 -13.69
CA ASP A 53 10.18 -5.52 -13.69
C ASP A 53 10.76 -5.04 -12.35
N SER A 54 10.11 -4.09 -11.67
CA SER A 54 10.48 -3.67 -10.31
C SER A 54 10.10 -4.70 -9.24
N LEU A 55 9.00 -5.44 -9.42
CA LEU A 55 8.50 -6.43 -8.46
C LEU A 55 9.35 -7.70 -8.44
N ILE A 56 9.82 -8.17 -9.60
CA ILE A 56 10.66 -9.38 -9.72
C ILE A 56 12.08 -9.19 -9.19
N THR A 57 12.43 -8.04 -8.60
CA THR A 57 13.73 -7.85 -7.94
C THR A 57 13.82 -8.55 -6.58
N SER A 58 12.71 -9.12 -6.08
CA SER A 58 12.62 -9.79 -4.78
C SER A 58 12.48 -11.31 -4.90
N GLY A 59 13.17 -12.07 -4.02
CA GLY A 59 13.11 -13.54 -3.96
C GLY A 59 13.85 -14.28 -5.09
N ASP A 60 13.22 -15.33 -5.64
CA ASP A 60 13.72 -16.09 -6.81
C ASP A 60 13.49 -15.37 -8.16
N GLY A 61 13.00 -14.13 -8.09
CA GLY A 61 12.73 -13.27 -9.23
C GLY A 61 11.47 -13.62 -10.02
N THR A 62 10.52 -14.35 -9.42
CA THR A 62 9.25 -14.67 -10.07
C THR A 62 8.07 -13.91 -9.47
N MET A 63 7.10 -13.53 -10.29
CA MET A 63 5.86 -12.91 -9.77
C MET A 63 5.09 -13.88 -8.84
N ALA A 64 5.21 -15.19 -9.07
CA ALA A 64 4.61 -16.19 -8.20
C ALA A 64 5.17 -16.11 -6.78
N SER A 65 6.49 -15.93 -6.60
CA SER A 65 7.09 -15.79 -5.27
C SER A 65 6.72 -14.47 -4.60
N VAL A 66 6.63 -13.36 -5.36
CA VAL A 66 6.13 -12.07 -4.85
C VAL A 66 4.70 -12.21 -4.33
N LEU A 67 3.80 -12.81 -5.11
CA LEU A 67 2.41 -13.02 -4.72
C LEU A 67 2.29 -13.99 -3.54
N LYS A 68 3.13 -15.04 -3.50
CA LYS A 68 3.21 -15.97 -2.37
C LYS A 68 3.62 -15.24 -1.09
N ALA A 69 4.67 -14.44 -1.12
CA ALA A 69 5.16 -13.67 0.03
C ALA A 69 4.13 -12.65 0.54
N ARG A 70 3.41 -11.98 -0.38
CA ARG A 70 2.32 -11.07 -0.01
C ARG A 70 1.15 -11.82 0.66
N LEU A 71 0.75 -12.96 0.09
CA LEU A 71 -0.29 -13.79 0.69
C LEU A 71 0.14 -14.34 2.05
N GLU A 72 1.41 -14.74 2.17
CA GLU A 72 2.01 -15.22 3.42
C GLU A 72 1.91 -14.17 4.52
N LYS A 73 2.36 -12.94 4.23
CA LYS A 73 2.26 -11.80 5.16
C LYS A 73 0.81 -11.56 5.58
N LEU A 74 -0.12 -11.53 4.63
CA LEU A 74 -1.55 -11.35 4.90
C LEU A 74 -2.11 -12.45 5.82
N ALA A 75 -1.69 -13.69 5.57
CA ALA A 75 -2.16 -14.88 6.26
C ALA A 75 -1.52 -15.06 7.65
N CYS A 76 -0.25 -14.68 7.84
CA CYS A 76 0.57 -15.19 8.94
C CYS A 76 1.23 -14.13 9.82
N ASP A 77 1.39 -12.88 9.38
CA ASP A 77 2.15 -11.89 10.16
C ASP A 77 1.29 -11.22 11.24
N PHE A 78 -0.03 -11.28 11.09
CA PHE A 78 -0.98 -10.66 12.00
C PHE A 78 -2.07 -11.64 12.43
N PRO A 79 -2.48 -11.64 13.71
CA PRO A 79 -3.65 -12.39 14.14
C PRO A 79 -4.89 -11.96 13.35
N LEU A 80 -5.68 -12.92 12.86
CA LEU A 80 -6.92 -12.64 12.12
C LEU A 80 -7.87 -11.71 12.90
N GLN A 81 -7.88 -11.82 14.24
CA GLN A 81 -8.67 -10.97 15.14
C GLN A 81 -8.35 -9.48 15.00
N ASN A 82 -7.15 -9.14 14.53
CA ASN A 82 -6.68 -7.77 14.38
C ASN A 82 -6.44 -7.39 12.91
N ASN A 83 -6.86 -8.20 11.93
CA ASN A 83 -6.59 -7.95 10.51
C ASN A 83 -7.85 -8.05 9.64
N TYR A 84 -8.67 -6.99 9.63
CA TYR A 84 -9.86 -6.93 8.77
C TYR A 84 -9.57 -7.03 7.25
N PHE A 85 -8.34 -6.79 6.80
CA PHE A 85 -7.96 -7.00 5.39
C PHE A 85 -7.95 -8.50 5.06
N ALA A 86 -7.39 -9.33 5.95
CA ALA A 86 -7.42 -10.78 5.82
C ALA A 86 -8.87 -11.32 5.83
N TRP A 87 -9.77 -10.72 6.62
CA TRP A 87 -11.20 -11.07 6.60
C TRP A 87 -11.85 -10.78 5.25
N GLN A 88 -11.58 -9.62 4.65
CA GLN A 88 -12.07 -9.30 3.31
C GLN A 88 -11.53 -10.28 2.25
N ALA A 89 -10.25 -10.66 2.34
CA ALA A 89 -9.63 -11.59 1.41
C ALA A 89 -10.14 -13.03 1.55
N PHE A 90 -10.18 -13.57 2.77
CA PHE A 90 -10.47 -14.98 3.02
C PHE A 90 -11.95 -15.26 3.31
N ALA A 91 -12.60 -14.42 4.12
CA ALA A 91 -14.00 -14.58 4.49
C ALA A 91 -14.98 -13.87 3.55
N ARG A 92 -14.50 -12.95 2.69
CA ARG A 92 -15.31 -12.13 1.78
C ARG A 92 -16.41 -11.34 2.48
N ARG A 93 -16.16 -10.95 3.73
CA ARG A 93 -17.03 -10.12 4.56
C ARG A 93 -16.22 -9.43 5.65
N TYR A 94 -16.81 -8.41 6.28
CA TYR A 94 -16.28 -7.90 7.53
C TYR A 94 -16.63 -8.83 8.71
N PRO A 95 -15.84 -8.77 9.81
CA PRO A 95 -16.19 -9.44 11.06
C PRO A 95 -17.55 -8.99 11.59
N ASN A 96 -18.32 -9.91 12.17
CA ASN A 96 -19.46 -9.58 13.00
C ASN A 96 -18.99 -9.02 14.35
N PRO A 97 -19.86 -8.32 15.11
CA PRO A 97 -19.53 -7.87 16.46
C PRO A 97 -19.01 -9.02 17.33
N GLY A 98 -17.81 -8.84 17.90
CA GLY A 98 -17.17 -9.84 18.77
C GLY A 98 -16.26 -10.85 18.06
N GLU A 99 -16.26 -10.91 16.72
CA GLU A 99 -15.38 -11.84 15.98
C GLU A 99 -13.95 -11.30 15.81
N ALA A 100 -13.81 -10.02 15.43
CA ALA A 100 -12.52 -9.37 15.21
C ALA A 100 -12.68 -7.84 15.18
N ALA A 101 -11.56 -7.12 15.19
CA ALA A 101 -11.52 -5.67 15.03
C ALA A 101 -12.01 -5.26 13.63
N LEU A 102 -12.90 -4.27 13.59
CA LEU A 102 -13.35 -3.62 12.36
C LEU A 102 -12.33 -2.57 11.87
N PRO A 103 -12.43 -2.11 10.61
CA PRO A 103 -11.80 -0.86 10.22
C PRO A 103 -12.26 0.28 11.12
N ALA A 104 -11.36 1.22 11.44
CA ALA A 104 -11.66 2.33 12.35
C ALA A 104 -12.91 3.13 11.94
N TYR A 105 -13.18 3.27 10.64
CA TYR A 105 -14.35 3.97 10.12
C TYR A 105 -15.68 3.20 10.26
N LEU A 106 -15.64 1.90 10.54
CA LEU A 106 -16.83 1.07 10.83
C LEU A 106 -17.01 0.80 12.33
N GLU A 107 -16.04 1.15 13.16
CA GLU A 107 -16.17 0.98 14.61
C GLU A 107 -17.15 2.00 15.21
N LYS A 108 -18.17 1.50 15.93
CA LYS A 108 -19.23 2.32 16.55
C LYS A 108 -18.68 3.47 17.40
N ARG A 109 -17.57 3.26 18.11
CA ARG A 109 -16.93 4.30 18.95
C ARG A 109 -16.47 5.53 18.15
N ASN A 110 -16.16 5.37 16.86
CA ASN A 110 -15.67 6.44 16.00
C ASN A 110 -16.78 7.14 15.22
N TYR A 111 -17.99 6.58 15.20
CA TYR A 111 -19.10 7.09 14.37
C TYR A 111 -19.44 8.56 14.65
N LYS A 112 -19.60 8.96 15.92
CA LYS A 112 -19.92 10.34 16.28
C LYS A 112 -18.82 11.31 15.85
N THR A 113 -17.55 10.93 16.06
CA THR A 113 -16.39 11.74 15.65
C THR A 113 -16.35 11.95 14.14
N ILE A 114 -16.54 10.89 13.36
CA ILE A 114 -16.55 10.97 11.89
C ILE A 114 -17.72 11.83 11.41
N ARG A 115 -18.93 11.56 11.91
CA ARG A 115 -20.15 12.29 11.52
C ARG A 115 -20.02 13.80 11.78
N ASN A 116 -19.44 14.18 12.92
CA ASN A 116 -19.29 15.58 13.32
C ASN A 116 -18.19 16.34 12.56
N ASN A 117 -17.40 15.67 11.71
CA ASN A 117 -16.31 16.30 10.93
C ASN A 117 -16.50 16.16 9.42
N VAL A 118 -17.67 15.70 8.96
CA VAL A 118 -17.92 15.47 7.52
C VAL A 118 -17.89 16.77 6.70
N ASP A 119 -18.25 17.90 7.32
CA ASP A 119 -18.19 19.25 6.78
C ASP A 119 -16.76 19.74 6.49
N ARG A 120 -15.74 19.07 7.06
CA ARG A 120 -14.32 19.34 6.82
C ARG A 120 -13.74 18.56 5.64
N VAL A 121 -14.55 17.72 4.98
CA VAL A 121 -14.14 16.89 3.85
C VAL A 121 -14.69 17.47 2.56
N ALA A 122 -13.81 17.69 1.59
CA ALA A 122 -14.19 18.06 0.23
C ALA A 122 -13.76 16.96 -0.75
N ILE A 123 -14.67 16.58 -1.64
CA ILE A 123 -14.39 15.63 -2.72
C ILE A 123 -14.24 16.43 -4.01
N ARG A 124 -13.17 16.16 -4.77
CA ARG A 124 -12.89 16.80 -6.05
C ARG A 124 -12.62 15.72 -7.09
N HIS A 125 -13.25 15.86 -8.25
CA HIS A 125 -12.86 15.12 -9.45
C HIS A 125 -11.97 16.04 -10.28
N ALA A 126 -10.66 15.87 -10.16
CA ALA A 126 -9.66 16.73 -10.79
C ALA A 126 -8.33 15.99 -10.94
N ASN A 127 -7.47 16.47 -11.85
CA ASN A 127 -6.06 16.10 -11.84
C ASN A 127 -5.38 16.69 -10.59
N LEU A 128 -4.62 15.88 -9.86
CA LEU A 128 -3.98 16.32 -8.61
C LEU A 128 -2.95 17.42 -8.84
N ILE A 129 -2.20 17.38 -9.94
CA ILE A 129 -1.18 18.38 -10.27
C ILE A 129 -1.87 19.74 -10.51
N GLU A 130 -2.93 19.76 -11.33
CA GLU A 130 -3.71 20.99 -11.58
C GLU A 130 -4.39 21.51 -10.31
N PHE A 131 -4.89 20.62 -9.46
CA PHE A 131 -5.47 20.99 -8.18
C PHE A 131 -4.43 21.68 -7.27
N LEU A 132 -3.22 21.14 -7.18
CA LEU A 132 -2.14 21.75 -6.40
C LEU A 132 -1.64 23.05 -7.03
N ALA A 133 -1.55 23.13 -8.37
CA ALA A 133 -1.19 24.35 -9.10
C ALA A 133 -2.11 25.54 -8.76
N GLY A 134 -3.39 25.28 -8.51
CA GLY A 134 -4.36 26.28 -8.05
C GLY A 134 -4.26 26.66 -6.57
N LYS A 135 -3.36 26.06 -5.78
CA LYS A 135 -3.17 26.38 -4.36
C LYS A 135 -2.01 27.33 -4.12
N ASP A 136 -2.15 28.13 -3.07
CA ASP A 136 -1.09 29.00 -2.58
C ASP A 136 0.13 28.18 -2.13
N ALA A 137 1.32 28.78 -2.27
CA ALA A 137 2.56 28.18 -1.77
C ALA A 137 2.49 28.02 -0.24
N GLY A 138 3.04 26.92 0.30
CA GLY A 138 3.04 26.67 1.74
C GLY A 138 1.68 26.38 2.38
N SER A 139 0.63 26.09 1.60
CA SER A 139 -0.75 25.94 2.09
C SER A 139 -1.18 24.51 2.44
N VAL A 140 -0.29 23.51 2.31
CA VAL A 140 -0.62 22.09 2.50
C VAL A 140 0.33 21.42 3.47
N ASP A 141 -0.23 20.88 4.56
CA ASP A 141 0.56 20.21 5.59
C ASP A 141 0.86 18.74 5.27
N ARG A 142 -0.08 18.01 4.66
CA ARG A 142 0.04 16.55 4.52
C ARG A 142 -0.45 16.11 3.15
N PHE A 143 0.34 15.26 2.51
CA PHE A 143 0.02 14.62 1.25
C PHE A 143 -0.05 13.11 1.50
N VAL A 144 -1.19 12.50 1.23
CA VAL A 144 -1.41 11.07 1.40
C VAL A 144 -1.71 10.49 0.03
N LEU A 145 -0.69 9.87 -0.57
CA LEU A 145 -0.79 9.26 -1.88
C LEU A 145 -0.84 7.73 -1.73
N LEU A 146 -1.32 7.09 -2.78
CA LEU A 146 -1.26 5.64 -2.97
C LEU A 146 -0.22 5.32 -4.06
N ASP A 147 -0.34 4.18 -4.72
CA ASP A 147 0.59 3.67 -5.74
C ASP A 147 0.47 4.36 -7.10
N ALA A 148 -0.35 5.41 -7.23
CA ALA A 148 -0.52 6.14 -8.49
C ALA A 148 0.81 6.63 -9.11
N GLN A 149 1.82 6.90 -8.28
CA GLN A 149 3.15 7.31 -8.71
C GLN A 149 3.91 6.22 -9.48
N ASP A 150 3.65 4.94 -9.21
CA ASP A 150 4.25 3.81 -9.93
C ASP A 150 3.85 3.80 -11.42
N TRP A 151 2.78 4.51 -11.78
CA TRP A 151 2.22 4.58 -13.14
C TRP A 151 2.64 5.84 -13.89
N MET A 152 3.27 6.80 -13.20
CA MET A 152 3.62 8.09 -13.78
C MET A 152 4.93 8.00 -14.56
N THR A 153 5.04 8.74 -15.66
CA THR A 153 6.33 9.00 -16.31
C THR A 153 7.21 9.89 -15.44
N ASP A 154 8.49 9.99 -15.76
CA ASP A 154 9.41 10.86 -15.02
C ASP A 154 8.98 12.33 -15.10
N ASP A 155 8.47 12.77 -16.25
CA ASP A 155 7.92 14.12 -16.42
C ASP A 155 6.71 14.36 -15.50
N GLN A 156 5.79 13.39 -15.42
CA GLN A 156 4.62 13.47 -14.54
C GLN A 156 5.00 13.46 -13.06
N LEU A 157 5.99 12.65 -12.68
CA LEU A 157 6.52 12.62 -11.31
C LEU A 157 7.17 13.96 -10.95
N ASN A 158 8.00 14.52 -11.82
CA ASN A 158 8.63 15.83 -11.58
C ASN A 158 7.59 16.94 -11.49
N ALA A 159 6.57 16.95 -12.36
CA ALA A 159 5.47 17.92 -12.29
C ALA A 159 4.67 17.80 -10.98
N LEU A 160 4.33 16.57 -10.57
CA LEU A 160 3.65 16.34 -9.29
C LEU A 160 4.50 16.79 -8.10
N TRP A 161 5.78 16.39 -8.05
CA TRP A 161 6.67 16.71 -6.95
C TRP A 161 7.05 18.19 -6.90
N ALA A 162 7.08 18.88 -8.04
CA ALA A 162 7.22 20.34 -8.07
C ALA A 162 6.03 21.02 -7.36
N GLU A 163 4.80 20.62 -7.69
CA GLU A 163 3.60 21.21 -7.06
C GLU A 163 3.43 20.80 -5.59
N ILE A 164 3.74 19.54 -5.22
CA ILE A 164 3.81 19.11 -3.82
C ILE A 164 4.83 19.98 -3.06
N THR A 165 6.03 20.16 -3.61
CA THR A 165 7.10 20.93 -2.97
C THR A 165 6.76 22.40 -2.82
N ARG A 166 6.13 23.02 -3.83
CA ARG A 166 5.72 24.42 -3.80
C ARG A 166 4.60 24.67 -2.79
N THR A 167 3.62 23.76 -2.72
CA THR A 167 2.45 23.90 -1.85
C THR A 167 2.67 23.39 -0.43
N ALA A 168 3.75 22.65 -0.18
CA ALA A 168 4.12 22.12 1.13
C ALA A 168 4.41 23.25 2.14
N SER A 169 3.70 23.23 3.28
CA SER A 169 4.04 24.05 4.45
C SER A 169 5.34 23.58 5.12
N THR A 170 5.85 24.36 6.07
CA THR A 170 6.94 23.92 6.95
C THR A 170 6.54 22.63 7.68
N ASP A 171 7.46 21.67 7.78
CA ASP A 171 7.21 20.34 8.36
C ASP A 171 6.11 19.53 7.65
N ALA A 172 5.79 19.88 6.39
CA ALA A 172 4.87 19.09 5.60
C ALA A 172 5.38 17.64 5.45
N ARG A 173 4.43 16.71 5.30
CA ARG A 173 4.75 15.28 5.15
C ARG A 173 4.09 14.72 3.92
N VAL A 174 4.83 13.94 3.16
CA VAL A 174 4.31 13.12 2.06
C VAL A 174 4.43 11.67 2.49
N ILE A 175 3.31 10.95 2.51
CA ILE A 175 3.31 9.50 2.59
C ILE A 175 2.78 8.90 1.30
N PHE A 176 3.41 7.84 0.84
CA PHE A 176 2.95 7.07 -0.30
C PHE A 176 3.34 5.61 -0.18
N ARG A 177 2.70 4.77 -0.99
CA ARG A 177 2.98 3.34 -1.06
C ARG A 177 3.39 2.99 -2.48
N THR A 178 4.16 1.93 -2.61
CA THR A 178 4.69 1.46 -3.89
C THR A 178 4.52 -0.04 -4.02
N ALA A 179 4.49 -0.49 -5.26
CA ALA A 179 4.48 -1.91 -5.56
C ALA A 179 5.77 -2.61 -5.07
N ALA A 180 6.93 -2.03 -5.35
CA ALA A 180 8.24 -2.53 -4.90
C ALA A 180 8.61 -1.97 -3.52
N GLU A 181 9.55 -2.61 -2.83
CA GLU A 181 10.04 -2.15 -1.51
C GLU A 181 10.82 -0.81 -1.58
N PRO A 182 11.73 -0.59 -2.54
CA PRO A 182 12.43 0.70 -2.63
C PRO A 182 11.52 1.82 -3.12
N SER A 183 11.80 3.05 -2.66
CA SER A 183 11.15 4.25 -3.19
C SER A 183 11.45 4.39 -4.67
N LEU A 184 10.42 4.70 -5.47
CA LEU A 184 10.56 4.93 -6.91
C LEU A 184 11.21 6.28 -7.27
N LEU A 185 11.37 7.19 -6.30
CA LEU A 185 11.72 8.59 -6.59
C LEU A 185 13.20 8.81 -6.95
N PRO A 186 14.18 8.22 -6.25
CA PRO A 186 15.60 8.42 -6.58
C PRO A 186 15.90 8.00 -8.02
N GLY A 187 16.51 8.91 -8.78
CA GLY A 187 16.82 8.70 -10.21
C GLY A 187 15.66 9.01 -11.17
N ARG A 188 14.42 9.19 -10.67
CA ARG A 188 13.24 9.54 -11.48
C ARG A 188 12.75 10.97 -11.23
N VAL A 189 12.88 11.46 -10.00
CA VAL A 189 12.60 12.85 -9.63
C VAL A 189 13.93 13.61 -9.49
N SER A 190 13.95 14.85 -9.97
CA SER A 190 15.15 15.70 -9.93
C SER A 190 15.66 15.90 -8.50
N ASN A 191 16.99 15.89 -8.34
CA ASN A 191 17.62 16.09 -7.03
C ASN A 191 17.27 17.45 -6.43
N SER A 192 17.14 18.51 -7.24
CA SER A 192 16.74 19.83 -6.74
C SER A 192 15.37 19.87 -6.05
N LEU A 193 14.47 18.94 -6.40
CA LEU A 193 13.23 18.72 -5.67
C LEU A 193 13.46 17.83 -4.44
N LEU A 194 14.10 16.67 -4.62
CA LEU A 194 14.28 15.67 -3.55
C LEU A 194 15.15 16.18 -2.40
N ASP A 195 16.17 17.01 -2.68
CA ASP A 195 17.08 17.59 -1.69
C ASP A 195 16.36 18.53 -0.71
N GLN A 196 15.12 18.94 -1.02
CA GLN A 196 14.30 19.73 -0.11
C GLN A 196 13.47 18.87 0.85
N TRP A 197 13.58 17.55 0.77
CA TRP A 197 12.88 16.58 1.60
C TRP A 197 13.86 15.66 2.31
N ASN A 198 13.54 15.28 3.53
CA ASN A 198 14.24 14.22 4.26
C ASN A 198 13.47 12.91 4.12
N TYR A 199 14.09 11.89 3.53
CA TYR A 199 13.50 10.55 3.47
C TYR A 199 13.68 9.84 4.82
N ALA A 200 12.59 9.62 5.54
CA ALA A 200 12.60 8.96 6.84
C ALA A 200 12.66 7.44 6.68
N ASP A 201 13.81 6.89 6.28
CA ASP A 201 13.99 5.47 5.92
C ASP A 201 13.58 4.51 7.05
N ALA A 202 14.06 4.73 8.28
CA ALA A 202 13.73 3.87 9.42
C ALA A 202 12.22 3.83 9.70
N ALA A 203 11.57 5.00 9.70
CA ALA A 203 10.12 5.09 9.90
C ALA A 203 9.34 4.46 8.73
N SER A 204 9.83 4.62 7.50
CA SER A 204 9.27 4.03 6.29
C SER A 204 9.24 2.50 6.38
N ARG A 205 10.35 1.89 6.79
CA ARG A 205 10.44 0.43 7.05
C ARG A 205 9.53 -0.02 8.19
N GLU A 206 9.52 0.72 9.31
CA GLU A 206 8.65 0.43 10.45
C GLU A 206 7.16 0.45 10.06
N PHE A 207 6.74 1.45 9.28
CA PHE A 207 5.37 1.56 8.81
C PHE A 207 5.03 0.49 7.77
N SER A 208 5.98 0.12 6.91
CA SER A 208 5.83 -1.00 5.96
C SER A 208 5.60 -2.33 6.69
N ALA A 209 6.35 -2.57 7.78
CA ALA A 209 6.19 -3.75 8.62
C ALA A 209 4.84 -3.80 9.36
N ARG A 210 4.23 -2.64 9.63
CA ARG A 210 2.90 -2.54 10.26
C ARG A 210 1.73 -2.62 9.29
N ASP A 211 1.99 -2.61 7.98
CA ASP A 211 0.93 -2.70 6.97
C ASP A 211 0.33 -4.11 6.95
N ARG A 212 -0.94 -4.18 7.39
CA ARG A 212 -1.74 -5.41 7.48
C ARG A 212 -2.37 -5.82 6.16
N SER A 213 -2.40 -4.94 5.16
CA SER A 213 -3.02 -5.23 3.86
C SER A 213 -2.18 -6.17 3.01
N ALA A 214 -0.86 -6.14 3.18
CA ALA A 214 0.13 -6.87 2.38
C ALA A 214 0.04 -6.65 0.86
N ILE A 215 -0.60 -5.55 0.44
CA ILE A 215 -0.77 -5.21 -0.98
C ILE A 215 0.50 -4.56 -1.55
N TYR A 216 1.13 -3.69 -0.76
CA TYR A 216 2.25 -2.88 -1.21
C TYR A 216 3.58 -3.45 -0.72
N GLY A 217 4.63 -3.26 -1.52
CA GLY A 217 6.00 -3.62 -1.15
C GLY A 217 6.63 -2.58 -0.23
N GLY A 218 6.31 -1.30 -0.43
CA GLY A 218 6.90 -0.19 0.32
C GLY A 218 5.87 0.80 0.86
N PHE A 219 6.16 1.35 2.03
CA PHE A 219 5.58 2.56 2.59
C PHE A 219 6.69 3.58 2.74
N HIS A 220 6.51 4.79 2.22
CA HIS A 220 7.52 5.83 2.22
C HIS A 220 7.03 7.08 2.92
N LEU A 221 7.88 7.66 3.76
CA LEU A 221 7.67 8.94 4.41
C LEU A 221 8.79 9.91 4.01
N TYR A 222 8.38 11.04 3.43
CA TYR A 222 9.23 12.20 3.20
C TYR A 222 8.74 13.36 4.06
N VAL A 223 9.67 14.04 4.72
CA VAL A 223 9.41 15.21 5.57
C VAL A 223 10.07 16.43 4.96
N LYS A 224 9.32 17.52 4.78
CA LYS A 224 9.83 18.77 4.20
C LYS A 224 10.93 19.31 5.10
N GLN A 225 12.10 19.62 4.54
CA GLN A 225 13.17 20.24 5.31
C GLN A 225 12.78 21.68 5.69
N ALA A 226 13.22 22.11 6.86
CA ALA A 226 13.15 23.52 7.23
C ALA A 226 14.00 24.34 6.23
N ALA A 227 13.46 25.47 5.80
CA ALA A 227 14.18 26.41 4.93
C ALA A 227 15.34 27.09 5.65
#